data_AF-A0A2E9JUI2-F1
#
_entry.id   AF-A0A2E9JUI2-F1
#
_cell.length_a   1.000
_cell.length_b   1.000
_cell.length_c   1.000
_cell.angle_alpha   90.00
_cell.angle_beta   90.00
_cell.angle_gamma   90.00
#
_symmetry.space_group_name_H-M   'P 1'
#
loop_
_entity.id
_entity.type
_entity.pdbx_description
1 polymer ?
#
loop_
_entity_poly.entity_id
_entity_poly.type
_entity_poly.pdbx_seq_one_letter_code
_entity_poly.pdbx_strand_id
1 'polypeptide(L)' 'MKWTLIILGVLALLLLTQRWFWVLAFGFGGLAACFAMVASVIHFQIFAAMGFFILMLILWSITMAIGDG' A
#
# COMPACT_ATOMS: atom_id res chain seq x y z
N MET A 1 7.50 11.10 27.37
CA MET A 1 7.01 9.84 26.78
C MET A 1 5.50 9.79 26.60
N LYS A 2 4.66 10.12 27.59
CA LYS A 2 3.19 10.09 27.43
C LYS A 2 2.66 11.09 26.38
N TRP A 3 3.17 12.32 26.39
CA TRP A 3 2.78 13.37 25.43
C TRP A 3 3.19 13.07 23.99
N THR A 4 4.35 12.46 23.77
CA THR A 4 4.80 12.07 22.42
C THR A 4 3.89 11.02 21.78
N LEU A 5 3.37 10.07 22.56
CA LEU A 5 2.43 9.07 22.06
C LEU A 5 1.07 9.68 21.67
N ILE A 6 0.59 10.65 22.46
CA ILE A 6 -0.66 11.36 22.16
C ILE A 6 -0.51 12.17 20.87
N ILE A 7 0.60 12.89 20.71
CA ILE A 7 0.88 13.69 19.50
C ILE A 7 0.94 12.79 18.26
N LEU A 8 1.66 11.65 18.33
CA LEU A 8 1.72 10.68 17.23
C LEU A 8 0.36 10.07 16.91
N GLY A 9 -0.46 9.76 17.91
CA GLY A 9 -1.81 9.24 17.71
C GLY A 9 -2.73 10.23 17.01
N VAL A 10 -2.71 11.50 17.42
CA VAL A 10 -3.50 12.57 16.76
C VAL A 10 -3.00 12.81 15.34
N LEU A 11 -1.67 12.83 15.11
CA LEU A 11 -1.11 12.97 13.77
C LEU A 11 -1.55 11.82 12.86
N ALA A 12 -1.50 10.58 13.34
CA ALA A 12 -1.95 9.41 12.60
C ALA A 12 -3.44 9.50 12.22
N LEU A 13 -4.29 9.93 13.16
CA LEU A 13 -5.71 10.17 12.87
C LEU A 13 -5.92 11.26 11.83
N LEU A 14 -5.15 12.35 11.88
CA LEU A 14 -5.19 13.39 10.86
C LEU A 14 -4.74 12.85 9.50
N LEU A 15 -3.62 12.12 9.43
CA LEU A 15 -3.13 11.49 8.19
C LEU A 15 -4.14 10.51 7.59
N LEU A 16 -4.89 9.75 8.40
CA LEU A 16 -5.94 8.84 7.92
C LEU A 16 -7.10 9.58 7.23
N THR A 17 -7.33 10.85 7.53
CA THR A 17 -8.37 11.64 6.84
C THR A 17 -7.89 12.26 5.53
N GLN A 18 -6.57 12.31 5.31
CA GLN A 18 -5.99 12.95 4.15
C GLN A 18 -5.99 12.02 2.94
N ARG A 19 -6.63 12.45 1.85
CA ARG A 19 -6.71 11.69 0.60
C ARG A 19 -5.33 11.35 0.02
N TRP A 20 -4.39 12.30 0.06
CA TRP A 20 -3.03 12.11 -0.48
C TRP A 20 -2.26 10.99 0.24
N PHE A 21 -2.50 10.79 1.54
CA PHE A 21 -1.86 9.73 2.31
C PHE A 21 -2.26 8.34 1.78
N TRP A 22 -3.54 8.15 1.48
CA TRP A 22 -4.04 6.90 0.91
C TRP A 22 -3.56 6.65 -0.51
N VAL A 23 -3.49 7.69 -1.35
CA VAL A 23 -2.90 7.58 -2.70
C VAL A 23 -1.47 7.05 -2.62
N LEU A 24 -0.65 7.59 -1.71
CA LEU A 24 0.72 7.10 -1.51
C LEU A 24 0.74 5.70 -0.90
N ALA A 25 -0.07 5.43 0.13
CA ALA A 25 -0.10 4.13 0.79
C ALA A 25 -0.47 2.99 -0.17
N PHE A 26 -1.52 3.17 -0.98
CA PHE A 26 -1.93 2.18 -1.97
C PHE A 26 -1.00 2.13 -3.18
N GLY A 27 -0.45 3.27 -3.63
CA GLY A 27 0.50 3.30 -4.73
C GLY A 27 1.82 2.58 -4.39
N PHE A 28 2.42 2.90 -3.25
CA PHE A 28 3.62 2.20 -2.76
C PHE A 28 3.33 0.75 -2.40
N GLY A 29 2.14 0.45 -1.86
CA GLY A 29 1.69 -0.93 -1.64
C GLY A 29 1.62 -1.74 -2.94
N GLY A 30 1.10 -1.15 -4.02
CA GLY A 30 1.06 -1.77 -5.34
C GLY A 30 2.47 -2.02 -5.89
N LEU A 31 3.38 -1.06 -5.75
CA LEU A 31 4.79 -1.22 -6.15
C LEU A 31 5.48 -2.34 -5.34
N ALA A 32 5.25 -2.40 -4.02
CA ALA A 32 5.77 -3.47 -3.18
C ALA A 32 5.23 -4.85 -3.60
N ALA A 33 3.94 -4.95 -3.94
CA ALA A 33 3.34 -6.17 -4.47
C ALA A 33 3.96 -6.57 -5.83
N CYS A 34 4.27 -5.61 -6.71
CA CYS A 34 4.98 -5.87 -7.96
C CYS A 34 6.38 -6.45 -7.72
N PHE A 35 7.17 -5.87 -6.80
CA PHE A 35 8.48 -6.42 -6.46
C PHE A 35 8.38 -7.79 -5.81
N ALA A 36 7.40 -8.02 -4.94
CA ALA A 36 7.15 -9.32 -4.33
C ALA A 36 6.77 -10.38 -5.38
N MET A 37 5.94 -10.01 -6.37
CA MET A 37 5.63 -10.88 -7.50
C MET A 37 6.90 -11.28 -8.26
N VAL A 38 7.74 -10.32 -8.63
CA VAL A 38 8.99 -10.58 -9.35
C VAL A 38 9.93 -11.46 -8.53
N ALA A 39 10.06 -11.19 -7.22
CA ALA A 39 10.87 -12.01 -6.32
C ALA A 39 10.35 -13.45 -6.19
N SER A 40 9.03 -13.65 -6.14
CA SER A 40 8.40 -14.97 -6.09
C SER A 40 8.58 -15.77 -7.39
N VAL A 41 8.61 -15.11 -8.56
CA VAL A 41 8.94 -15.78 -9.83
C VAL A 41 10.37 -16.33 -9.81
N ILE A 42 11.33 -15.55 -9.30
CA ILE A 42 12.74 -15.94 -9.22
C ILE A 42 12.93 -17.12 -8.23
N HIS A 43 12.17 -17.15 -7.14
CA HIS A 43 12.23 -18.22 -6.13
C HIS A 43 11.35 -19.45 -6.46
N PHE A 44 10.87 -19.60 -7.71
CA PHE A 44 9.99 -20.70 -8.16
C PHE A 44 8.66 -20.84 -7.39
N GLN A 45 8.18 -19.76 -6.78
CA GLN A 45 6.90 -19.72 -6.08
C GLN A 45 5.81 -19.13 -6.99
N ILE A 46 5.45 -19.86 -8.04
CA ILE A 46 4.53 -19.36 -9.08
C ILE A 46 3.15 -18.99 -8.50
N PHE A 47 2.65 -19.75 -7.52
CA PHE A 47 1.37 -19.49 -6.88
C PHE A 47 1.40 -18.20 -6.04
N ALA A 48 2.53 -17.93 -5.37
CA ALA A 48 2.73 -16.69 -4.63
C ALA A 48 2.83 -15.49 -5.59
N ALA A 49 3.54 -15.64 -6.72
CA ALA A 49 3.62 -14.60 -7.74
C ALA A 49 2.23 -14.23 -8.29
N MET A 50 1.37 -15.21 -8.58
CA MET A 50 -0.01 -14.93 -9.01
C MET A 50 -0.81 -14.16 -7.94
N GLY A 51 -0.65 -14.52 -6.66
CA GLY A 51 -1.27 -13.79 -5.55
C GLY A 51 -0.80 -12.34 -5.46
N PHE A 52 0.50 -12.09 -5.58
CA PHE A 52 1.07 -10.74 -5.57
C PHE A 52 0.66 -9.91 -6.80
N PHE A 53 0.49 -10.55 -7.96
CA PHE A 53 -0.01 -9.87 -9.16
C PHE A 53 -1.46 -9.38 -8.97
N ILE A 54 -2.34 -10.21 -8.42
CA ILE A 54 -3.72 -9.81 -8.11
C ILE A 54 -3.73 -8.69 -7.07
N LEU A 55 -2.89 -8.80 -6.03
CA LEU A 55 -2.75 -7.76 -5.01
C LEU A 55 -2.27 -6.43 -5.61
N MET A 56 -1.29 -6.46 -6.51
CA MET A 56 -0.82 -5.27 -7.24
C MET A 56 -1.96 -4.62 -8.02
N LEU A 57 -2.76 -5.39 -8.77
CA LEU A 57 -3.89 -4.86 -9.55
C LEU A 57 -4.95 -4.20 -8.67
N ILE A 58 -5.30 -4.82 -7.55
CA ILE A 58 -6.27 -4.26 -6.59
C ILE A 58 -5.74 -2.93 -6.03
N LEU A 59 -4.52 -2.92 -5.52
CA LEU A 59 -3.92 -1.71 -4.94
C LEU A 59 -3.77 -0.59 -5.98
N TRP A 60 -3.44 -0.93 -7.22
CA TRP A 60 -3.37 0.03 -8.31
C TRP A 60 -4.74 0.60 -8.68
N SER A 61 -5.77 -0.26 -8.79
CA SER A 61 -7.14 0.18 -9.09
C SER A 61 -7.71 1.13 -8.03
N ILE A 62 -7.43 0.84 -6.74
CA ILE A 62 -7.81 1.71 -5.62
C ILE A 62 -7.05 3.04 -5.71
N THR A 63 -5.76 3.01 -6.03
CA THR A 63 -4.95 4.22 -6.19
C THR A 63 -5.50 5.12 -7.29
N MET A 64 -5.91 4.56 -8.44
CA MET A 64 -6.50 5.34 -9.54
C MET A 64 -7.89 5.88 -9.17
N ALA A 65 -8.75 5.07 -8.57
CA ALA A 65 -10.07 5.50 -8.10
C ALA A 65 -9.99 6.66 -7.09
N ILE A 66 -8.98 6.64 -6.21
CA ILE A 66 -8.72 7.74 -5.27
C ILE A 66 -7.98 8.89 -5.98
N GLY A 67 -7.25 8.67 -7.06
CA GLY A 67 -6.54 9.71 -7.82
C GLY A 67 -7.47 10.61 -8.64
N ASP A 68 -8.51 10.04 -9.25
CA ASP A 68 -9.37 10.71 -10.25
C ASP A 68 -10.55 11.50 -9.68
N GLY A 69 -10.78 11.47 -8.36
CA GLY A 69 -11.85 12.24 -7.69
C GLY A 69 -11.56 13.71 -7.41
#